data_AF-A0A9E1IM78-F1
#
_entry.id   AF-A0A9E1IM78-F1
#
_cell.length_a   1.000
_cell.length_b   1.000
_cell.length_c   1.000
_cell.angle_alpha   90.00
_cell.angle_beta   90.00
_cell.angle_gamma   90.00
#
_symmetry.space_group_name_H-M   'P 1'
#
loop_
_entity.id
_entity.type
_entity.pdbx_description
1 polymer ?
#
loop_
_entity_poly.entity_id
_entity_poly.type
_entity_poly.pdbx_seq_one_letter_code
_entity_poly.pdbx_strand_id
1 'polypeptide(L)'
;MPFNRYLSDVLIEQLNKLEADSSSWWHQLANRKERDLFFAIRNGYANIYMKGGSLMRIENGREGLRCSTHEEYLVLPSDGDRYVVLGGAEKAQADVISSAEQLVEHLQLVTTRISRCAGGERKGVCKVAASIPAVIDIEITNEDGGGVRQRARGSIDLAAVDDAGTLWFFEAKLFRNGELRSTTRPEVVDQIAGYNDWLVANE
;
A
#
# COMPACT_ATOMS: atom_id res chain seq x y z
N MET A 1 -16.74 -12.67 1.16
CA MET A 1 -16.77 -11.56 2.16
C MET A 1 -17.03 -10.28 1.40
N PRO A 2 -17.98 -9.42 1.82
CA PRO A 2 -18.33 -8.22 1.08
C PRO A 2 -17.13 -7.25 0.99
N PHE A 3 -16.97 -6.62 -0.17
CA PHE A 3 -15.97 -5.59 -0.45
C PHE A 3 -16.29 -4.31 0.35
N ASN A 4 -16.06 -4.35 1.66
CA ASN A 4 -16.43 -3.29 2.60
C ASN A 4 -15.39 -2.15 2.59
N ARG A 5 -15.86 -0.96 2.24
CA ARG A 5 -15.05 0.25 2.09
C ARG A 5 -15.58 1.33 3.02
N TYR A 6 -15.22 1.27 4.30
CA TYR A 6 -15.63 2.26 5.28
C TYR A 6 -14.54 2.52 6.30
N LEU A 7 -14.49 3.75 6.79
CA LEU A 7 -13.82 4.08 8.04
C LEU A 7 -14.89 4.25 9.11
N SER A 8 -14.61 3.83 10.35
CA SER A 8 -15.50 4.14 11.46
C SER A 8 -15.53 5.65 11.74
N ASP A 9 -16.66 6.18 12.21
CA ASP A 9 -16.80 7.60 12.58
C ASP A 9 -15.71 8.08 13.53
N VAL A 10 -15.32 7.25 14.51
CA VAL A 10 -14.24 7.53 15.46
C VAL A 10 -12.91 7.79 14.75
N LEU A 11 -12.57 6.98 13.75
CA LEU A 11 -11.34 7.14 12.97
C LEU A 11 -11.40 8.42 12.12
N ILE A 12 -12.56 8.69 11.50
CA ILE A 12 -12.77 9.91 10.72
C ILE A 12 -12.62 11.15 11.60
N GLU A 13 -13.21 11.16 12.80
CA GLU A 13 -13.07 12.27 13.75
C GLU A 13 -11.62 12.49 14.19
N GLN A 14 -10.87 11.42 14.45
CA GLN A 14 -9.44 11.51 14.80
C GLN A 14 -8.62 12.09 13.66
N LEU A 15 -8.83 11.63 12.43
CA LEU A 15 -8.15 12.15 11.25
C LEU A 15 -8.51 13.61 10.97
N ASN A 16 -9.78 14.01 11.13
CA ASN A 16 -10.20 15.40 10.97
C ASN A 16 -9.60 16.33 12.03
N LYS A 17 -9.44 15.86 13.27
CA LYS A 17 -8.73 16.63 14.32
C LYS A 17 -7.27 16.84 13.98
N LEU A 18 -6.59 15.80 13.46
CA LEU A 18 -5.21 15.94 13.01
C LEU A 18 -5.12 16.85 11.77
N GLU A 19 -6.06 16.74 10.83
CA GLU A 19 -6.10 17.61 9.65
C GLU A 19 -6.18 19.08 10.06
N ALA A 20 -7.02 19.43 11.04
CA ALA A 20 -7.19 20.82 11.47
C ALA A 20 -5.91 21.42 12.10
N ASP A 21 -4.98 20.59 12.55
CA ASP A 21 -3.66 21.01 13.04
C ASP A 21 -2.63 20.96 11.91
N SER A 22 -2.23 22.13 11.39
CA SER A 22 -1.25 22.24 10.31
C SER A 22 0.13 21.66 10.64
N SER A 23 0.46 21.51 11.92
CA SER A 23 1.71 20.90 12.37
C SER A 23 1.67 19.38 12.42
N SER A 24 0.48 18.77 12.38
CA SER A 24 0.33 17.33 12.46
C SER A 24 0.91 16.61 11.24
N TRP A 25 1.44 15.40 11.46
CA TRP A 25 1.93 14.55 10.38
C TRP A 25 0.84 14.24 9.35
N TRP A 26 -0.42 14.11 9.79
CA TRP A 26 -1.54 13.79 8.92
C TRP A 26 -1.90 14.97 8.01
N HIS A 27 -1.96 16.19 8.55
CA HIS A 27 -2.18 17.39 7.73
C HIS A 27 -1.08 17.51 6.67
N GLN A 28 0.18 17.35 7.08
CA GLN A 28 1.34 17.42 6.18
C GLN A 28 1.33 16.31 5.12
N LEU A 29 0.78 15.12 5.41
CA LEU A 29 0.72 14.00 4.47
C LEU A 29 -0.49 14.11 3.54
N ALA A 30 -1.68 14.40 4.07
CA ALA A 30 -2.94 14.42 3.32
C ALA A 30 -3.02 15.60 2.34
N ASN A 31 -2.41 16.74 2.68
CA ASN A 31 -2.41 17.95 1.85
C ASN A 31 -1.25 18.02 0.84
N ARG A 32 -0.50 16.93 0.66
CA ARG A 32 0.56 16.82 -0.34
C ARG A 32 0.00 16.88 -1.76
N LYS A 33 0.77 17.49 -2.66
CA LYS A 33 0.39 17.69 -4.08
C LYS A 33 1.03 16.67 -5.01
N GLU A 34 1.89 15.82 -4.47
CA GLU A 34 2.60 14.77 -5.20
C GLU A 34 1.59 13.77 -5.78
N ARG A 35 1.64 13.58 -7.11
CA ARG A 35 0.67 12.77 -7.88
C ARG A 35 0.87 11.26 -7.75
N ASP A 36 1.48 10.80 -6.68
CA ASP A 36 1.79 9.39 -6.45
C ASP A 36 1.31 8.90 -5.08
N LEU A 37 0.53 9.70 -4.36
CA LEU A 37 -0.17 9.28 -3.16
C LEU A 37 -1.54 8.70 -3.53
N PHE A 38 -1.82 7.49 -3.05
CA PHE A 38 -3.12 6.84 -3.25
C PHE A 38 -3.66 6.34 -1.90
N PHE A 39 -4.93 6.63 -1.63
CA PHE A 39 -5.60 6.24 -0.39
C PHE A 39 -6.60 5.12 -0.69
N ALA A 40 -6.32 3.92 -0.17
CA ALA A 40 -7.25 2.81 -0.19
C ALA A 40 -8.03 2.78 1.13
N ILE A 41 -9.33 3.05 1.07
CA ILE A 41 -10.23 2.84 2.21
C ILE A 41 -10.66 1.38 2.21
N ARG A 42 -10.52 0.71 3.35
CA ARG A 42 -10.80 -0.73 3.51
C ARG A 42 -11.48 -0.94 4.87
N ASN A 43 -11.90 -2.17 5.15
CA ASN A 43 -12.70 -2.55 6.33
C ASN A 43 -12.20 -1.98 7.68
N GLY A 44 -12.59 -0.75 8.02
CA GLY A 44 -12.20 -0.05 9.24
C GLY A 44 -10.81 0.60 9.25
N TYR A 45 -10.11 0.66 8.12
CA TYR A 45 -8.76 1.25 8.04
C TYR A 45 -8.50 1.93 6.69
N ALA A 46 -7.57 2.89 6.69
CA ALA A 46 -7.04 3.48 5.47
C ALA A 46 -5.63 2.95 5.22
N ASN A 47 -5.31 2.58 3.99
CA ASN A 47 -3.94 2.28 3.60
C ASN A 47 -3.45 3.27 2.55
N ILE A 48 -2.29 3.85 2.78
CA ILE A 48 -1.71 4.89 1.95
C ILE A 48 -0.58 4.27 1.16
N TYR A 49 -0.63 4.43 -0.15
CA TYR A 49 0.37 3.92 -1.07
C TYR A 49 1.15 5.05 -1.70
N MET A 50 2.45 4.83 -1.86
CA MET A 50 3.34 5.75 -2.57
C MET A 50 4.46 4.98 -3.25
N LYS A 51 4.88 5.41 -4.44
CA LYS A 51 5.98 4.79 -5.21
C LYS A 51 5.89 3.25 -5.37
N GLY A 52 4.67 2.69 -5.39
CA GLY A 52 4.45 1.26 -5.59
C GLY A 52 4.51 0.38 -4.35
N GLY A 53 4.41 0.96 -3.14
CA GLY A 53 4.26 0.18 -1.92
C GLY A 53 3.42 0.89 -0.85
N SER A 54 3.06 0.12 0.18
CA SER A 54 2.28 0.55 1.33
C SER A 54 3.11 1.48 2.22
N LEU A 55 2.89 2.78 2.14
CA LEU A 55 3.58 3.79 2.96
C LEU A 55 3.13 3.69 4.43
N MET A 56 1.83 3.66 4.66
CA MET A 56 1.26 3.66 6.01
C MET A 56 -0.17 3.13 6.02
N ARG A 57 -0.44 2.17 6.89
CA ARG A 57 -1.79 1.76 7.28
C ARG A 57 -2.19 2.50 8.53
N ILE A 58 -3.39 3.08 8.53
CA ILE A 58 -3.98 3.82 9.63
C ILE A 58 -5.29 3.16 10.06
N GLU A 59 -5.39 2.81 11.33
CA GLU A 59 -6.56 2.16 11.91
C GLU A 59 -6.79 2.61 13.37
N ASN A 60 -7.96 2.31 13.91
CA ASN A 60 -8.20 2.47 15.35
C ASN A 60 -7.50 1.36 16.12
N GLY A 61 -6.52 1.74 16.94
CA GLY A 61 -5.90 0.89 17.95
C GLY A 61 -6.62 0.95 19.30
N ARG A 62 -6.10 0.21 20.28
CA ARG A 62 -6.64 0.19 21.65
C ARG A 62 -6.50 1.53 22.37
N GLU A 63 -5.41 2.26 22.09
CA GLU A 63 -5.03 3.51 22.76
C GLU A 63 -5.19 4.73 21.85
N GLY A 64 -6.06 4.62 20.83
CA GLY A 64 -6.26 5.66 19.82
C GLY A 64 -5.71 5.26 18.46
N LEU A 65 -5.32 6.24 17.66
CA LEU A 65 -4.91 6.03 16.29
C LEU A 65 -3.62 5.20 16.21
N ARG A 66 -3.63 4.14 15.39
CA ARG A 66 -2.47 3.28 15.15
C ARG A 66 -2.02 3.42 13.70
N CYS A 67 -0.74 3.74 13.53
CA CYS A 67 -0.07 3.74 12.23
C CYS A 67 0.89 2.55 12.16
N SER A 68 0.91 1.84 11.03
CA SER A 68 1.88 0.77 10.78
C SER A 68 2.43 0.83 9.36
N THR A 69 3.65 0.34 9.16
CA THR A 69 4.32 0.25 7.85
C THR A 69 5.31 -0.92 7.85
N HIS A 70 5.93 -1.22 6.71
CA HIS A 70 6.92 -2.29 6.61
C HIS A 70 8.26 -1.89 7.23
N GLU A 71 8.86 -2.78 8.03
CA GLU A 71 10.09 -2.48 8.78
C GLU A 71 11.29 -2.10 7.88
N GLU A 72 11.36 -2.66 6.67
CA GLU A 72 12.43 -2.37 5.69
C GLU A 72 12.49 -0.87 5.31
N TYR A 73 11.42 -0.12 5.52
CA TYR A 73 11.36 1.30 5.18
C TYR A 73 11.90 2.20 6.30
N LEU A 74 12.06 1.68 7.53
CA LEU A 74 12.21 2.49 8.75
C LEU A 74 13.64 2.75 9.19
N VAL A 75 14.62 1.97 8.75
CA VAL A 75 16.02 2.17 9.16
C VAL A 75 16.52 3.54 8.64
N LEU A 76 17.42 4.24 9.31
CA LEU A 76 18.05 5.47 8.80
C LEU A 76 19.53 5.19 8.50
N PRO A 77 20.12 5.79 7.46
CA PRO A 77 21.58 5.77 7.33
C PRO A 77 22.19 6.51 8.52
N SER A 78 23.24 5.94 9.13
CA SER A 78 23.98 6.64 10.18
C SER A 78 24.63 7.91 9.62
N ASP A 79 24.64 8.97 10.43
CA ASP A 79 25.37 10.22 10.16
C ASP A 79 26.90 10.05 10.28
N GLY A 80 27.36 8.93 10.85
CA GLY A 80 28.77 8.57 11.02
C GLY A 80 29.36 7.74 9.88
N ASP A 81 30.42 6.98 10.19
CA ASP A 81 31.02 6.05 9.23
C ASP A 81 30.01 4.97 8.82
N ARG A 82 29.75 4.88 7.51
CA ARG A 82 28.76 3.96 6.93
C ARG A 82 29.33 2.56 6.71
N TYR A 83 30.63 2.37 6.93
CA TYR A 83 31.25 1.06 6.83
C TYR A 83 31.06 0.27 8.12
N VAL A 84 30.47 -0.91 7.98
CA VAL A 84 30.34 -1.89 9.07
C VAL A 84 31.46 -2.92 8.94
N VAL A 85 32.20 -3.15 10.02
CA VAL A 85 33.24 -4.19 10.08
C VAL A 85 32.56 -5.55 10.28
N LEU A 86 32.64 -6.41 9.26
CA LEU A 86 32.14 -7.77 9.35
C LEU A 86 33.11 -8.64 10.19
N GLY A 87 32.60 -9.27 11.24
CA GLY A 87 33.41 -10.10 12.17
C GLY A 87 33.91 -9.37 13.42
N GLY A 88 33.54 -8.10 13.61
CA GLY A 88 33.73 -7.40 14.87
C GLY A 88 32.78 -7.90 15.98
N ALA A 89 33.14 -7.66 17.25
CA ALA A 89 32.30 -8.01 18.41
C ALA A 89 31.08 -7.09 18.56
N GLU A 90 31.12 -5.89 17.98
CA GLU A 90 30.07 -4.89 18.08
C GLU A 90 29.06 -5.02 16.94
N LYS A 91 27.77 -5.01 17.29
CA LYS A 91 26.69 -4.91 16.30
C LYS A 91 26.54 -3.46 15.88
N ALA A 92 26.44 -3.22 14.57
CA ALA A 92 26.05 -1.91 14.07
C ALA A 92 24.68 -1.53 14.62
N GLN A 93 24.61 -0.40 15.34
CA GLN A 93 23.36 0.20 15.76
C GLN A 93 22.86 1.10 14.63
N ALA A 94 21.60 0.92 14.25
CA ALA A 94 20.96 1.75 13.25
C ALA A 94 19.85 2.56 13.91
N ASP A 95 19.75 3.83 13.54
CA ASP A 95 18.61 4.64 13.91
C ASP A 95 17.38 4.15 13.14
N VAL A 96 16.21 4.14 13.79
CA VAL A 96 14.98 3.60 13.22
C VAL A 96 13.84 4.57 13.46
N ILE A 97 13.10 4.88 12.41
CA ILE A 97 11.85 5.63 12.46
C ILE A 97 10.84 4.84 13.31
N SER A 98 10.32 5.48 14.35
CA SER A 98 9.47 4.84 15.36
C SER A 98 8.08 5.48 15.53
N SER A 99 7.82 6.60 14.84
CA SER A 99 6.54 7.30 14.89
C SER A 99 6.08 7.79 13.50
N ALA A 100 4.80 8.16 13.40
CA ALA A 100 4.24 8.72 12.17
C ALA A 100 4.83 10.09 11.83
N GLU A 101 5.14 10.90 12.85
CA GLU A 101 5.82 12.18 12.73
C GLU A 101 7.21 12.01 12.10
N GLN A 102 8.03 11.10 12.65
CA GLN A 102 9.36 10.80 12.09
C GLN A 102 9.28 10.24 10.66
N LEU A 103 8.25 9.44 10.35
CA LEU A 103 8.05 8.92 9.00
C LEU A 103 7.78 10.06 8.00
N VAL A 104 6.94 11.03 8.36
CA VAL A 104 6.64 12.19 7.51
C VAL A 104 7.83 13.15 7.41
N GLU A 105 8.59 13.33 8.50
CA GLU A 105 9.85 14.09 8.50
C GLU A 105 10.88 13.49 7.52
N HIS A 106 11.01 12.16 7.51
CA HIS A 106 11.94 11.43 6.64
C HIS A 106 11.30 10.87 5.37
N LEU A 107 10.16 11.42 4.93
CA LEU A 107 9.34 10.84 3.85
C LEU A 107 10.11 10.58 2.56
N GLN A 108 11.02 11.47 2.17
CA GLN A 108 11.82 11.32 0.95
C GLN A 108 12.71 10.07 0.99
N LEU A 109 13.30 9.77 2.15
CA LEU A 109 14.13 8.58 2.34
C LEU A 109 13.27 7.31 2.36
N VAL A 110 12.16 7.35 3.11
CA VAL A 110 11.19 6.26 3.21
C VAL A 110 10.66 5.87 1.83
N THR A 111 10.19 6.85 1.05
CA THR A 111 9.63 6.62 -0.30
C THR A 111 10.67 6.15 -1.31
N THR A 112 11.93 6.58 -1.17
CA THR A 112 13.04 6.05 -1.96
C THR A 112 13.24 4.56 -1.71
N ARG A 113 13.11 4.11 -0.45
CA ARG A 113 13.22 2.69 -0.09
C ARG A 113 12.02 1.88 -0.54
N ILE A 114 10.82 2.41 -0.36
CA ILE A 114 9.59 1.80 -0.91
C ILE A 114 9.77 1.56 -2.41
N SER A 115 10.23 2.58 -3.15
CA SER A 115 10.52 2.44 -4.58
C SER A 115 11.58 1.37 -4.86
N ARG A 116 12.62 1.23 -4.05
CA ARG A 116 13.65 0.18 -4.25
C ARG A 116 13.12 -1.23 -4.03
N CYS A 117 12.23 -1.42 -3.04
CA CYS A 117 11.60 -2.70 -2.77
C CYS A 117 10.45 -3.01 -3.75
N ALA A 118 9.85 -1.98 -4.36
CA ALA A 118 8.73 -2.15 -5.29
C ALA A 118 9.17 -2.63 -6.67
N GLY A 119 8.53 -3.68 -7.16
CA GLY A 119 8.61 -4.13 -8.55
C GLY A 119 8.07 -3.09 -9.54
N GLY A 120 8.47 -3.19 -10.80
CA GLY A 120 8.06 -2.24 -11.84
C GLY A 120 6.54 -2.20 -12.09
N GLU A 121 5.86 -3.35 -11.95
CA GLU A 121 4.40 -3.46 -12.08
C GLU A 121 3.69 -2.67 -10.98
N ARG A 122 4.05 -2.92 -9.71
CA ARG A 122 3.50 -2.18 -8.56
C ARG A 122 3.69 -0.67 -8.65
N LYS A 123 4.85 -0.21 -9.13
CA LYS A 123 5.09 1.22 -9.40
C LYS A 123 4.14 1.77 -10.45
N GLY A 124 3.90 1.01 -11.52
CA GLY A 124 2.95 1.36 -12.58
C GLY A 124 1.53 1.45 -12.04
N VAL A 125 1.08 0.42 -11.33
CA VAL A 125 -0.25 0.35 -10.69
C VAL A 125 -0.48 1.53 -9.75
N CYS A 126 0.44 1.80 -8.84
CA CYS A 126 0.33 2.92 -7.89
C CYS A 126 0.25 4.27 -8.61
N LYS A 127 0.99 4.47 -9.70
CA LYS A 127 0.90 5.69 -10.52
C LYS A 127 -0.45 5.82 -11.22
N VAL A 128 -0.97 4.74 -11.78
CA VAL A 128 -2.30 4.71 -12.41
C VAL A 128 -3.38 5.05 -11.39
N ALA A 129 -3.35 4.40 -10.22
CA ALA A 129 -4.30 4.61 -9.14
C ALA A 129 -4.31 6.05 -8.63
N ALA A 130 -3.14 6.65 -8.42
CA ALA A 130 -3.03 8.05 -8.01
C ALA A 130 -3.47 9.06 -9.08
N SER A 131 -3.58 8.65 -10.35
CA SER A 131 -3.90 9.53 -11.48
C SER A 131 -5.35 9.41 -11.97
N ILE A 132 -6.05 8.32 -11.64
CA ILE A 132 -7.38 8.02 -12.17
C ILE A 132 -8.39 8.01 -11.01
N PRO A 133 -9.28 9.02 -10.91
CA PRO A 133 -10.25 9.11 -9.80
C PRO A 133 -11.21 7.93 -9.68
N ALA A 134 -11.45 7.21 -10.78
CA ALA A 134 -12.29 6.02 -10.80
C ALA A 134 -11.67 4.82 -10.06
N VAL A 135 -10.35 4.84 -9.77
CA VAL A 135 -9.66 3.77 -9.05
C VAL A 135 -9.96 3.88 -7.56
N ILE A 136 -10.43 2.78 -6.97
CA ILE A 136 -10.89 2.75 -5.58
C ILE A 136 -10.05 1.83 -4.67
N ASP A 137 -9.30 0.89 -5.23
CA ASP A 137 -8.32 0.09 -4.49
C ASP A 137 -7.23 -0.49 -5.40
N ILE A 138 -6.11 -0.89 -4.81
CA ILE A 138 -4.99 -1.60 -5.45
C ILE A 138 -4.46 -2.70 -4.53
N GLU A 139 -3.78 -3.72 -5.06
CA GLU A 139 -3.25 -4.84 -4.25
C GLU A 139 -4.33 -5.46 -3.34
N ILE A 140 -5.45 -5.86 -3.93
CA ILE A 140 -6.58 -6.46 -3.23
C ILE A 140 -6.25 -7.94 -2.99
N THR A 141 -6.12 -8.29 -1.73
CA THR A 141 -5.91 -9.66 -1.27
C THR A 141 -7.01 -10.06 -0.30
N ASN A 142 -7.26 -11.36 -0.13
CA ASN A 142 -8.03 -11.86 1.00
C ASN A 142 -7.33 -11.48 2.31
N GLU A 143 -7.89 -10.52 3.03
CA GLU A 143 -7.58 -10.30 4.44
C GLU A 143 -8.41 -11.27 5.27
N ASP A 144 -8.04 -12.56 5.23
CA ASP A 144 -8.52 -13.48 6.26
C ASP A 144 -7.90 -13.04 7.59
N GLY A 145 -8.75 -12.57 8.49
CA GLY A 145 -8.38 -12.21 9.84
C GLY A 145 -7.62 -13.37 10.50
N GLY A 146 -6.38 -13.11 10.89
CA GLY A 146 -5.62 -13.91 11.84
C GLY A 146 -5.59 -15.42 11.58
N GLY A 147 -4.76 -15.88 10.64
CA GLY A 147 -4.30 -17.27 10.63
C GLY A 147 -4.25 -17.89 9.24
N VAL A 148 -3.04 -18.28 8.84
CA VAL A 148 -2.72 -19.01 7.60
C VAL A 148 -3.03 -18.23 6.33
N ARG A 149 -1.99 -17.58 5.79
CA ARG A 149 -1.96 -17.01 4.43
C ARG A 149 -2.46 -18.04 3.42
N GLN A 150 -3.73 -17.96 3.01
CA GLN A 150 -4.18 -18.58 1.77
C GLN A 150 -3.56 -17.79 0.60
N ARG A 151 -2.28 -18.07 0.35
CA ARG A 151 -1.48 -17.58 -0.79
C ARG A 151 -1.98 -18.10 -2.16
N ALA A 152 -3.10 -18.81 -2.20
CA ALA A 152 -3.39 -19.74 -3.28
C ALA A 152 -3.96 -19.12 -4.57
N ARG A 153 -4.36 -17.83 -4.59
CA ARG A 153 -5.08 -17.27 -5.76
C ARG A 153 -4.66 -15.88 -6.26
N GLY A 154 -3.49 -15.39 -5.84
CA GLY A 154 -2.97 -14.10 -6.30
C GLY A 154 -3.68 -12.89 -5.68
N SER A 155 -3.11 -11.71 -5.86
CA SER A 155 -3.68 -10.41 -5.47
C SER A 155 -4.23 -9.73 -6.72
N ILE A 156 -5.45 -9.20 -6.68
CA ILE A 156 -5.94 -8.36 -7.77
C ILE A 156 -5.21 -7.03 -7.72
N ASP A 157 -4.59 -6.61 -8.82
CA ASP A 157 -3.73 -5.43 -8.82
C ASP A 157 -4.49 -4.13 -8.62
N LEU A 158 -5.66 -3.97 -9.23
CA LEU A 158 -6.42 -2.72 -9.23
C LEU A 158 -7.93 -2.96 -9.35
N ALA A 159 -8.72 -2.15 -8.65
CA ALA A 159 -10.16 -2.05 -8.84
C ALA A 159 -10.60 -0.61 -9.13
N ALA A 160 -11.51 -0.45 -10.08
CA ALA A 160 -12.08 0.84 -10.46
C ALA A 160 -13.60 0.74 -10.64
N VAL A 161 -14.30 1.85 -10.43
CA VAL A 161 -15.75 1.97 -10.63
C VAL A 161 -16.04 2.85 -11.84
N ASP A 162 -16.95 2.44 -12.72
CA ASP A 162 -17.42 3.27 -13.82
C ASP A 162 -18.63 4.13 -13.43
N ASP A 163 -19.07 5.00 -14.34
CA ASP A 163 -20.21 5.91 -14.11
C ASP A 163 -21.55 5.18 -13.90
N ALA A 164 -21.65 3.91 -14.30
CA ALA A 164 -22.83 3.07 -14.07
C ALA A 164 -22.77 2.35 -12.70
N GLY A 165 -21.69 2.52 -11.94
CA GLY A 165 -21.47 1.83 -10.67
C GLY A 165 -20.92 0.41 -10.82
N THR A 166 -20.47 0.02 -12.02
CA THR A 166 -19.87 -1.30 -12.26
C THR A 166 -18.46 -1.33 -11.69
N LEU A 167 -18.17 -2.37 -10.90
CA LEU A 167 -16.84 -2.61 -10.37
C LEU A 167 -16.00 -3.42 -11.36
N TRP A 168 -14.89 -2.84 -11.80
CA TRP A 168 -13.94 -3.43 -12.73
C TRP A 168 -12.66 -3.83 -11.99
N PHE A 169 -12.17 -5.04 -12.25
CA PHE A 169 -10.93 -5.57 -11.70
C PHE A 169 -9.89 -5.74 -12.81
N PHE A 170 -8.65 -5.38 -12.51
CA PHE A 170 -7.57 -5.33 -13.48
C PHE A 170 -6.36 -6.09 -12.98
N GLU A 171 -5.71 -6.78 -13.92
CA GLU A 171 -4.36 -7.34 -13.77
C GLU A 171 -3.39 -6.51 -14.60
N ALA A 172 -2.34 -5.99 -13.98
CA ALA A 172 -1.40 -5.08 -14.61
C ALA A 172 -0.06 -5.76 -14.85
N LYS A 173 0.30 -5.90 -16.13
CA LYS A 173 1.58 -6.49 -16.53
C LYS A 173 2.46 -5.48 -17.25
N LEU A 174 3.77 -5.56 -17.02
CA LEU A 174 4.73 -4.85 -17.88
C LEU A 174 4.77 -5.49 -19.27
N PHE A 175 4.99 -4.70 -20.32
CA PHE A 175 5.08 -5.20 -21.71
C PHE A 175 6.11 -6.34 -21.91
N ARG A 176 7.16 -6.36 -21.10
CA ARG A 176 8.19 -7.40 -21.13
C ARG A 176 7.81 -8.68 -20.38
N ASN A 177 6.68 -8.69 -19.67
CA ASN A 177 6.26 -9.84 -18.89
C ASN A 177 5.92 -11.00 -19.84
N GLY A 178 6.49 -12.17 -19.55
CA GLY A 178 6.31 -13.38 -20.35
C GLY A 178 4.88 -13.92 -20.29
N GLU A 179 4.14 -13.66 -19.20
CA GLU A 179 2.76 -14.11 -18.97
C GLU A 179 1.77 -13.51 -19.99
N LEU A 180 2.14 -12.39 -20.64
CA LEU A 180 1.39 -11.79 -21.73
C LEU A 180 1.58 -12.50 -23.07
N ARG A 181 2.60 -13.35 -23.20
CA ARG A 181 3.01 -13.95 -24.48
C ARG A 181 2.59 -15.41 -24.51
N SER A 182 1.84 -15.77 -25.53
CA SER A 182 1.51 -17.17 -25.81
C SER A 182 1.17 -17.33 -27.29
N THR A 183 1.43 -18.52 -27.84
CA THR A 183 0.93 -18.91 -29.16
C THR A 183 -0.50 -19.45 -29.11
N THR A 184 -1.03 -19.69 -27.90
CA THR A 184 -2.40 -20.14 -27.65
C THR A 184 -3.10 -19.16 -26.71
N ARG A 185 -3.15 -19.48 -25.42
CA ARG A 185 -3.76 -18.67 -24.35
C ARG A 185 -2.66 -18.17 -23.41
N PRO A 186 -2.54 -16.85 -23.18
CA PRO A 186 -1.61 -16.29 -22.19
C PRO A 186 -2.02 -16.60 -20.75
N GLU A 187 -1.05 -16.75 -19.86
CA GLU A 187 -1.25 -17.06 -18.44
C GLU A 187 -2.07 -15.99 -17.71
N VAL A 188 -1.93 -14.72 -18.11
CA VAL A 188 -2.71 -13.61 -17.54
C VAL A 188 -4.23 -13.81 -17.68
N VAL A 189 -4.69 -14.53 -18.70
CA VAL A 189 -6.12 -14.80 -18.91
C VAL A 189 -6.64 -15.75 -17.83
N ASP A 190 -5.81 -16.69 -17.38
CA ASP A 190 -6.17 -17.63 -16.33
C ASP A 190 -6.17 -16.97 -14.95
N GLN A 191 -5.29 -15.99 -14.73
CA GLN A 191 -5.33 -15.13 -13.53
C GLN A 191 -6.65 -14.36 -13.46
N ILE A 192 -7.06 -13.70 -14.55
CA ILE A 192 -8.34 -12.96 -14.61
C ILE A 192 -9.54 -13.89 -14.42
N ALA A 193 -9.52 -15.08 -15.03
CA ALA A 193 -10.56 -16.09 -14.81
C ALA A 193 -10.63 -16.51 -13.34
N GLY A 194 -9.48 -16.67 -12.68
CA GLY A 194 -9.40 -16.94 -11.25
C GLY A 194 -10.01 -15.84 -10.38
N TYR A 195 -9.89 -14.57 -10.77
CA TYR A 195 -10.55 -13.45 -10.09
C TYR A 195 -12.07 -13.55 -10.22
N ASN A 196 -12.58 -13.82 -11.41
CA ASN A 196 -14.01 -13.98 -11.64
C ASN A 196 -14.58 -15.14 -10.82
N ASP A 197 -13.93 -16.31 -10.84
CA ASP A 197 -14.36 -17.46 -10.05
C ASP A 197 -14.36 -17.16 -8.55
N TRP A 198 -13.39 -16.38 -8.08
CA TRP A 198 -13.32 -15.96 -6.68
C TRP A 198 -14.44 -14.98 -6.32
N LEU A 199 -14.71 -13.98 -7.17
CA LEU A 199 -15.78 -13.00 -6.95
C LEU A 199 -17.15 -13.68 -6.89
N VAL A 200 -17.47 -14.54 -7.86
CA VAL A 200 -18.73 -15.30 -7.90
C VAL A 200 -18.89 -16.19 -6.67
N ALA A 201 -17.80 -16.78 -6.17
CA ALA A 201 -17.85 -17.61 -4.96
C ALA A 201 -18.01 -16.80 -3.65
N ASN A 202 -17.90 -15.47 -3.69
CA ASN A 202 -17.85 -14.59 -2.52
C ASN A 202 -18.87 -13.43 -2.53
N GLU A 203 -19.72 -13.35 -3.56
CA GLU A 203 -21.00 -12.61 -3.53
C GLU A 203 -21.94 -13.19 -2.46
#